data_AF-A0A3D5EME9-F1
#
_entry.id   AF-A0A3D5EME9-F1
#
_cell.length_a   1.000
_cell.length_b   1.000
_cell.length_c   1.000
_cell.angle_alpha   90.00
_cell.angle_beta   90.00
_cell.angle_gamma   90.00
#
_symmetry.space_group_name_H-M   'P 1'
#
loop_
_entity.id
_entity.type
_entity.pdbx_description
1 polymer ?
#
loop_
_entity_poly.entity_id
_entity_poly.type
_entity_poly.pdbx_seq_one_letter_code
_entity_poly.pdbx_strand_id
1 'polypeptide(L)'
;MVEVRFISKVIAKSLKQFGIVRKKSLTLSPPKLSQSSNVLAFIAGYIEGDGWVRKYYERNNKCFCIGLCSGSKQFIEWAHNEIKSQLGITGSFSTKQNTVSLKYSNSASITLLERLYPVSNQNSKITKAYSELASITGHDKLETSSRLK
;
A
#
# COMPACT_ATOMS: atom_id res chain seq x y z
N MET A 1 -8.85 -20.69 9.97
CA MET A 1 -8.45 -19.33 10.37
C MET A 1 -7.12 -19.43 11.10
N VAL A 2 -6.07 -18.83 10.57
CA VAL A 2 -4.75 -18.81 11.24
C VAL A 2 -4.63 -17.47 11.96
N GLU A 3 -4.38 -17.50 13.26
CA GLU A 3 -4.19 -16.31 14.09
C GLU A 3 -2.78 -16.31 14.65
N VAL A 4 -2.08 -15.19 14.53
CA VAL A 4 -0.83 -14.94 15.25
C VAL A 4 -1.14 -14.03 16.43
N ARG A 5 -0.89 -14.52 17.65
CA ARG A 5 -1.21 -13.79 18.88
C ARG A 5 0.06 -13.36 19.61
N PHE A 6 0.13 -12.07 19.96
CA PHE A 6 1.16 -11.50 20.83
C PHE A 6 0.52 -11.01 22.14
N ILE A 7 1.06 -11.45 23.29
CA ILE A 7 0.56 -11.10 24.64
C ILE A 7 1.51 -10.13 25.37
N SER A 8 2.61 -9.72 24.73
CA SER A 8 3.61 -8.85 25.34
C SER A 8 3.06 -7.44 25.60
N LYS A 9 3.07 -7.03 26.88
CA LYS A 9 2.75 -5.66 27.31
C LYS A 9 3.70 -4.63 26.70
N VAL A 10 4.98 -4.98 26.55
CA VAL A 10 5.99 -4.11 25.96
C VAL A 10 5.66 -3.81 24.51
N ILE A 11 5.39 -4.86 23.71
CA ILE A 11 5.00 -4.71 22.30
C ILE A 11 3.73 -3.86 22.18
N ALA A 12 2.70 -4.18 22.96
CA ALA A 12 1.44 -3.44 22.92
C ALA A 12 1.61 -1.95 23.28
N LYS A 13 2.49 -1.61 24.22
CA LYS A 13 2.80 -0.22 24.57
C LYS A 13 3.57 0.48 23.45
N SER A 14 4.58 -0.18 22.87
CA SER A 14 5.37 0.36 21.77
C SER A 14 4.52 0.61 20.52
N LEU A 15 3.59 -0.29 20.18
CA LEU A 15 2.74 -0.13 19.00
C LEU A 15 1.83 1.11 19.03
N LYS A 16 1.48 1.62 20.22
CA LYS A 16 0.67 2.84 20.35
C LYS A 16 1.33 4.06 19.72
N GLN A 17 2.66 4.15 19.72
CA GLN A 17 3.38 5.28 19.13
C GLN A 17 3.21 5.35 17.60
N PHE A 18 2.89 4.22 16.98
CA PHE A 18 2.60 4.09 15.55
C PHE A 18 1.09 4.18 15.24
N GLY A 19 0.26 4.66 16.17
CA GLY A 19 -1.18 4.78 15.97
C GLY A 19 -1.94 3.45 16.01
N ILE A 20 -1.28 2.34 16.38
CA ILE A 20 -1.91 1.02 16.49
C ILE A 20 -2.59 0.91 17.87
N VAL A 21 -3.84 1.35 17.90
CA VAL A 21 -4.68 1.43 19.11
C VAL A 21 -5.96 0.61 18.99
N ARG A 22 -6.62 0.33 20.12
CA ARG A 22 -7.95 -0.32 20.11
C ARG A 22 -8.95 0.56 19.37
N LYS A 23 -9.94 -0.09 18.73
CA LYS A 23 -10.96 0.56 17.87
C LYS A 23 -10.35 1.35 16.70
N LYS A 24 -9.27 0.81 16.09
CA LYS A 24 -8.49 1.43 15.00
C LYS A 24 -9.35 2.13 13.94
N SER A 25 -10.44 1.53 13.49
CA SER A 25 -11.29 2.11 12.44
C SER A 25 -11.90 3.47 12.79
N LEU A 26 -12.00 3.80 14.09
CA LEU A 26 -12.56 5.06 14.61
C LEU A 26 -11.50 6.04 15.10
N THR A 27 -10.27 5.57 15.36
CA THR A 27 -9.23 6.33 16.07
C THR A 27 -7.86 6.33 15.38
N LEU A 28 -7.75 5.68 14.20
CA LEU A 28 -6.50 5.62 13.44
C LEU A 28 -6.12 7.03 12.98
N SER A 29 -5.01 7.51 13.54
CA SER A 29 -4.35 8.75 13.15
C SER A 29 -3.05 8.43 12.40
N PRO A 30 -2.52 9.40 11.63
CA PRO A 30 -1.19 9.30 11.05
C PRO A 30 -0.13 8.98 12.12
N PRO A 31 0.74 7.97 11.90
CA PRO A 31 1.82 7.66 12.82
C PRO A 31 2.85 8.80 12.84
N LYS A 32 3.47 9.04 13.99
CA LYS A 32 4.60 9.98 14.10
C LYS A 32 5.88 9.28 13.68
N LEU A 33 6.26 9.43 12.42
CA LEU A 33 7.47 8.84 11.84
C LEU A 33 8.44 9.95 11.45
N SER A 34 9.70 9.82 11.84
CA SER A 34 10.74 10.83 11.61
C SER A 34 11.47 10.67 10.28
N GLN A 35 11.41 9.50 9.66
CA GLN A 35 12.10 9.19 8.40
C GLN A 35 11.08 8.86 7.31
N SER A 36 11.27 9.43 6.12
CA SER A 36 10.41 9.21 4.94
C SER A 36 10.34 7.74 4.52
N SER A 37 11.46 7.02 4.58
CA SER A 37 11.51 5.58 4.32
C SER A 37 10.61 4.77 5.25
N ASN A 38 10.53 5.14 6.53
CA ASN A 38 9.64 4.49 7.50
C ASN A 38 8.17 4.76 7.18
N VAL A 39 7.85 5.93 6.63
CA VAL A 39 6.48 6.27 6.19
C VAL A 39 6.06 5.36 5.04
N LEU A 40 6.90 5.21 4.01
CA LEU A 40 6.59 4.31 2.89
C LEU A 40 6.50 2.86 3.34
N ALA A 41 7.39 2.40 4.23
CA ALA A 41 7.33 1.06 4.80
C ALA A 41 6.04 0.83 5.60
N PHE A 42 5.59 1.83 6.36
CA PHE A 42 4.32 1.77 7.09
C PHE A 42 3.14 1.68 6.13
N ILE A 43 3.10 2.51 5.09
CA ILE A 43 2.04 2.50 4.06
C ILE A 43 2.03 1.16 3.34
N ALA A 44 3.20 0.61 2.99
CA ALA A 44 3.32 -0.72 2.39
C ALA A 44 2.67 -1.78 3.31
N GLY A 45 3.09 -1.85 4.58
CA GLY A 45 2.50 -2.77 5.55
C GLY A 45 0.98 -2.61 5.70
N TYR A 46 0.48 -1.37 5.62
CA TYR A 46 -0.96 -1.10 5.65
C TYR A 46 -1.70 -1.65 4.41
N ILE A 47 -1.14 -1.44 3.20
CA ILE A 47 -1.74 -1.98 1.97
C ILE A 47 -1.77 -3.51 2.02
N GLU A 48 -0.78 -4.16 2.63
CA GLU A 48 -0.84 -5.63 2.76
C GLU A 48 -1.89 -6.12 3.74
N GLY A 49 -2.06 -5.43 4.86
CA GLY A 49 -3.07 -5.78 5.87
C GLY A 49 -4.49 -5.48 5.40
N ASP A 50 -4.78 -4.20 5.13
CA ASP A 50 -6.13 -3.67 4.91
C ASP A 50 -6.35 -3.19 3.45
N GLY A 51 -5.33 -3.24 2.59
CA GLY A 51 -5.42 -2.88 1.19
C GLY A 51 -5.82 -4.03 0.26
N TRP A 52 -5.93 -3.71 -1.03
CA TRP A 52 -6.33 -4.63 -2.07
C TRP A 52 -5.63 -4.31 -3.37
N VAL A 53 -5.58 -5.35 -4.19
CA VAL A 53 -5.04 -5.30 -5.53
C VAL A 53 -6.11 -5.89 -6.45
N ARG A 54 -6.41 -5.21 -7.57
CA ARG A 54 -7.42 -5.67 -8.53
C ARG A 54 -6.91 -5.54 -9.95
N LYS A 55 -7.15 -6.60 -10.70
CA LYS A 55 -7.07 -6.62 -12.16
C LYS A 55 -8.48 -6.46 -12.70
N TYR A 56 -8.63 -5.71 -13.77
CA TYR A 56 -9.91 -5.54 -14.46
C TYR A 56 -9.67 -5.28 -15.94
N TYR A 57 -10.73 -5.35 -16.74
CA TYR A 57 -10.67 -4.97 -18.14
C TYR A 57 -11.47 -3.70 -18.35
N GLU A 58 -10.90 -2.76 -19.09
CA GLU A 58 -11.58 -1.55 -19.52
C GLU A 58 -11.42 -1.42 -21.03
N ARG A 59 -12.55 -1.51 -21.76
CA ARG A 59 -12.57 -1.48 -23.25
C ARG A 59 -11.58 -2.48 -23.87
N ASN A 60 -11.60 -3.73 -23.39
CA ASN A 60 -10.69 -4.83 -23.76
C ASN A 60 -9.21 -4.64 -23.36
N ASN A 61 -8.83 -3.54 -22.71
CA ASN A 61 -7.49 -3.36 -22.17
C ASN A 61 -7.41 -3.94 -20.76
N LYS A 62 -6.36 -4.71 -20.49
CA LYS A 62 -6.05 -5.19 -19.15
C LYS A 62 -5.57 -4.00 -18.31
N CYS A 63 -6.25 -3.76 -17.20
CA CYS A 63 -5.96 -2.70 -16.26
C CYS A 63 -5.64 -3.27 -14.88
N PHE A 64 -4.95 -2.45 -14.11
CA PHE A 64 -4.51 -2.80 -12.77
C PHE A 64 -4.70 -1.64 -11.82
N CYS A 65 -5.05 -1.95 -10.58
CA CYS A 65 -5.11 -0.94 -9.54
C CYS A 65 -4.80 -1.52 -8.17
N ILE A 66 -4.32 -0.63 -7.31
CA ILE A 66 -4.06 -0.87 -5.90
C ILE A 66 -4.85 0.15 -5.12
N GLY A 67 -5.37 -0.25 -3.97
CA GLY A 67 -5.89 0.72 -3.05
C GLY A 67 -5.77 0.34 -1.59
N LEU A 68 -6.09 1.33 -0.77
CA LEU A 68 -6.23 1.24 0.68
C LEU A 68 -7.52 1.95 1.16
N CYS A 69 -8.16 1.42 2.19
CA CYS A 69 -9.52 1.78 2.60
C CYS A 69 -9.57 1.83 4.12
N SER A 70 -10.21 2.86 4.64
CA SER A 70 -10.34 3.06 6.09
C SER A 70 -11.61 3.83 6.41
N GLY A 71 -12.09 3.67 7.65
CA GLY A 71 -13.10 4.56 8.22
C GLY A 71 -12.54 5.94 8.57
N SER A 72 -11.21 6.07 8.70
CA SER A 72 -10.54 7.34 8.99
C SER A 72 -10.18 8.07 7.69
N LYS A 73 -10.99 9.07 7.31
CA LYS A 73 -10.72 9.94 6.16
C LYS A 73 -9.35 10.63 6.28
N GLN A 74 -9.05 11.16 7.46
CA GLN A 74 -7.78 11.83 7.75
C GLN A 74 -6.58 10.93 7.47
N PHE A 75 -6.67 9.65 7.84
CA PHE A 75 -5.61 8.68 7.57
C PHE A 75 -5.42 8.43 6.07
N ILE A 76 -6.50 8.29 5.30
CA ILE A 76 -6.43 8.06 3.85
C ILE A 76 -5.85 9.29 3.13
N GLU A 77 -6.25 10.49 3.53
CA GLU A 77 -5.71 11.74 2.99
C GLU A 77 -4.23 11.92 3.34
N TRP A 78 -3.83 11.60 4.56
CA TRP A 78 -2.42 11.58 4.95
C TRP A 78 -1.61 10.61 4.08
N ALA A 79 -2.06 9.36 3.95
CA ALA A 79 -1.36 8.36 3.14
C ALA A 79 -1.23 8.81 1.68
N HIS A 80 -2.29 9.41 1.11
CA HIS A 80 -2.24 9.99 -0.23
C HIS A 80 -1.18 11.09 -0.35
N ASN A 81 -1.14 12.02 0.60
CA ASN A 81 -0.22 13.14 0.57
C ASN A 81 1.24 12.70 0.71
N GLU A 82 1.51 11.71 1.56
CA GLU A 82 2.84 11.09 1.68
C GLU A 82 3.27 10.41 0.38
N ILE A 83 2.39 9.60 -0.21
CA ILE A 83 2.67 8.95 -1.50
C ILE A 83 2.91 9.99 -2.59
N LYS A 84 2.08 11.04 -2.66
CA LYS A 84 2.22 12.10 -3.65
C LYS A 84 3.53 12.87 -3.47
N SER A 85 3.88 13.23 -2.23
CA SER A 85 5.09 13.97 -1.93
C SER A 85 6.36 13.17 -2.22
N GLN A 86 6.35 11.87 -1.95
CA GLN A 86 7.57 11.06 -2.05
C GLN A 86 7.73 10.38 -3.41
N LEU A 87 6.62 10.04 -4.09
CA LEU A 87 6.63 9.28 -5.34
C LEU A 87 6.09 10.06 -6.55
N GLY A 88 5.52 11.26 -6.34
CA GLY A 88 5.00 12.10 -7.43
C GLY A 88 3.71 11.60 -8.09
N ILE A 89 3.09 10.54 -7.56
CA ILE A 89 1.88 9.95 -8.11
C ILE A 89 0.62 10.39 -7.36
N THR A 90 -0.50 10.46 -8.06
CA THR A 90 -1.81 10.87 -7.50
C THR A 90 -2.79 9.73 -7.62
N GLY A 91 -3.63 9.56 -6.59
CA GLY A 91 -4.70 8.56 -6.56
C GLY A 91 -6.07 9.19 -6.71
N SER A 92 -7.07 8.34 -6.87
CA SER A 92 -8.48 8.70 -6.90
C SER A 92 -9.16 8.30 -5.60
N PHE A 93 -9.95 9.19 -5.02
CA PHE A 93 -10.72 8.92 -3.82
C PHE A 93 -12.13 8.46 -4.20
N SER A 94 -12.69 7.58 -3.39
CA SER A 94 -14.11 7.22 -3.44
C SER A 94 -14.62 7.02 -2.02
N THR A 95 -15.84 7.44 -1.76
CA THR A 95 -16.49 7.30 -0.46
C THR A 95 -17.68 6.37 -0.60
N LYS A 96 -17.78 5.37 0.27
CA LYS A 96 -18.93 4.47 0.33
C LYS A 96 -19.31 4.25 1.79
N GLN A 97 -20.55 4.58 2.14
CA GLN A 97 -21.04 4.55 3.52
C GLN A 97 -20.08 5.33 4.44
N ASN A 98 -19.55 4.69 5.48
CA ASN A 98 -18.64 5.27 6.46
C ASN A 98 -17.16 4.94 6.17
N THR A 99 -16.82 4.70 4.91
CA THR A 99 -15.45 4.35 4.49
C THR A 99 -14.98 5.20 3.34
N VAL A 100 -13.69 5.54 3.36
CA VAL A 100 -12.98 6.23 2.29
C VAL A 100 -11.97 5.27 1.70
N SER A 101 -11.99 5.13 0.39
CA SER A 101 -11.07 4.32 -0.40
C SER A 101 -10.21 5.20 -1.28
N LEU A 102 -8.91 4.94 -1.30
CA LEU A 102 -7.95 5.55 -2.19
C LEU A 102 -7.45 4.51 -3.17
N LYS A 103 -7.52 4.82 -4.47
CA LYS A 103 -7.17 3.93 -5.58
C LYS A 103 -6.14 4.57 -6.50
N TYR A 104 -5.04 3.86 -6.74
CA TYR A 104 -4.06 4.15 -7.78
C TYR A 104 -4.27 3.18 -8.94
N SER A 105 -4.33 3.68 -10.17
CA SER A 105 -4.61 2.89 -11.38
C SER A 105 -3.44 2.94 -12.35
N ASN A 106 -3.26 1.85 -13.11
CA ASN A 106 -2.33 1.71 -14.23
C ASN A 106 -0.89 2.15 -13.86
N SER A 107 -0.36 3.16 -14.54
CA SER A 107 1.01 3.66 -14.31
C SER A 107 1.27 4.04 -12.85
N ALA A 108 0.33 4.74 -12.20
CA ALA A 108 0.48 5.12 -10.80
C ALA A 108 0.54 3.89 -9.88
N SER A 109 -0.24 2.84 -10.15
CA SER A 109 -0.13 1.60 -9.38
C SER A 109 1.17 0.84 -9.65
N ILE A 110 1.71 0.87 -10.87
CA ILE A 110 3.00 0.25 -11.19
C ILE A 110 4.13 0.97 -10.42
N THR A 111 4.17 2.31 -10.49
CA THR A 111 5.15 3.10 -9.72
C THR A 111 5.02 2.87 -8.23
N LEU A 112 3.79 2.81 -7.70
CA LEU A 112 3.56 2.51 -6.28
C LEU A 112 4.15 1.15 -5.90
N LEU A 113 3.98 0.13 -6.74
CA LEU A 113 4.53 -1.20 -6.51
C LEU A 113 6.05 -1.21 -6.49
N GLU A 114 6.67 -0.71 -7.55
CA GLU A 114 8.12 -0.72 -7.72
C GLU A 114 8.85 -0.01 -6.58
N ARG A 115 8.22 1.04 -6.03
CA ARG A 115 8.81 1.86 -4.97
C ARG A 115 8.51 1.36 -3.56
N LEU A 116 7.35 0.73 -3.33
CA LEU A 116 7.01 0.17 -2.02
C LEU A 116 7.54 -1.26 -1.81
N TYR A 117 7.70 -2.03 -2.89
CA TYR A 117 8.08 -3.45 -2.86
C TYR A 117 9.25 -3.71 -3.81
N PRO A 118 10.50 -3.41 -3.40
CA PRO A 118 11.65 -3.88 -4.16
C PRO A 118 11.61 -5.42 -4.25
N VAL A 119 12.13 -5.93 -5.38
CA VAL A 119 12.06 -7.34 -5.85
C VAL A 119 12.51 -8.39 -4.81
N SER A 120 13.17 -7.98 -3.73
CA SER A 120 13.59 -8.85 -2.63
C SER A 120 12.45 -9.40 -1.75
N ASN A 121 11.22 -8.88 -1.85
CA ASN A 121 10.10 -9.33 -1.01
C ASN A 121 9.10 -10.25 -1.75
N GLN A 122 9.59 -11.42 -2.21
CA GLN A 122 8.86 -12.34 -3.11
C GLN A 122 7.56 -12.96 -2.54
N ASN A 123 7.33 -12.89 -1.23
CA ASN A 123 6.21 -13.59 -0.57
C ASN A 123 5.02 -12.71 -0.18
N SER A 124 5.04 -11.43 -0.54
CA SER A 124 3.96 -10.50 -0.21
C SER A 124 2.74 -10.71 -1.13
N LYS A 125 1.52 -10.42 -0.64
CA LYS A 125 0.27 -10.53 -1.43
C LYS A 125 0.33 -9.60 -2.64
N ILE A 126 0.99 -8.47 -2.49
CA ILE A 126 1.29 -7.53 -3.56
C ILE A 126 2.32 -8.09 -4.56
N THR A 127 3.40 -8.73 -4.12
CA THR A 127 4.39 -9.32 -5.02
C THR A 127 3.82 -10.48 -5.84
N LYS A 128 2.91 -11.27 -5.26
CA LYS A 128 2.15 -12.29 -6.00
C LYS A 128 1.28 -11.66 -7.09
N ALA A 129 0.54 -10.59 -6.75
CA ALA A 129 -0.24 -9.85 -7.73
C ALA A 129 0.62 -9.20 -8.83
N TYR A 130 1.87 -8.85 -8.54
CA TYR A 130 2.87 -8.32 -9.48
C TYR A 130 3.45 -9.38 -10.43
N SER A 131 3.79 -10.57 -9.93
CA SER A 131 4.30 -11.67 -10.79
C SER A 131 3.32 -12.03 -11.91
N GLU A 132 2.04 -11.87 -11.65
CA GLU A 132 0.97 -12.08 -12.62
C GLU A 132 0.58 -10.81 -13.42
N LEU A 133 1.22 -9.66 -13.17
CA LEU A 133 1.07 -8.44 -13.96
C LEU A 133 2.10 -8.36 -15.08
N ALA A 134 3.32 -8.84 -14.84
CA ALA A 134 4.37 -8.91 -15.86
C ALA A 134 3.91 -9.72 -17.08
N SER A 135 3.09 -10.76 -16.86
CA SER A 135 2.45 -11.54 -17.93
C SER A 135 1.29 -10.82 -18.66
N ILE A 136 0.83 -9.69 -18.12
CA ILE A 136 -0.33 -8.93 -18.60
C ILE A 136 0.07 -7.68 -19.38
N THR A 137 1.12 -6.99 -18.97
CA THR A 137 1.55 -5.70 -19.55
C THR A 137 2.46 -5.84 -20.76
N GLY A 138 2.88 -7.05 -21.15
CA GLY A 138 3.84 -7.25 -22.25
C GLY A 138 5.20 -6.58 -21.99
N HIS A 139 5.50 -6.20 -20.74
CA HIS A 139 6.79 -5.70 -20.34
C HIS A 139 7.76 -6.85 -20.12
N ASP A 140 8.22 -7.42 -21.23
CA ASP A 140 9.45 -8.18 -21.32
C ASP A 140 10.65 -7.22 -21.19
N LYS A 141 10.81 -6.53 -20.05
CA LYS A 141 12.06 -5.86 -19.63
C LYS A 141 12.09 -5.66 -18.11
N LEU A 142 12.29 -6.75 -17.38
CA LEU A 142 13.23 -6.72 -16.26
C LEU A 142 14.57 -7.22 -16.84
N GLU A 143 15.18 -6.42 -17.72
CA GLU A 143 16.64 -6.42 -17.77
C GLU A 143 17.07 -5.95 -16.38
N THR A 144 17.58 -6.93 -15.65
CA THR A 144 18.50 -6.86 -14.53
C THR A 144 19.00 -5.46 -14.26
N SER A 145 18.88 -5.04 -13.01
CA SER A 145 19.67 -3.98 -12.40
C SER A 145 21.15 -4.09 -12.81
N SER A 146 21.51 -3.46 -13.91
CA SER A 146 22.87 -3.23 -14.37
C SER A 146 22.94 -1.79 -14.87
N ARG A 147 22.61 -0.84 -13.99
CA ARG A 147 22.96 0.59 -14.11
C ARG A 147 22.65 1.30 -12.79
N LEU A 148 23.42 0.93 -11.77
CA LEU A 148 23.89 1.91 -10.80
C LEU A 148 25.40 2.01 -11.05
N LYS A 149 25.77 3.02 -11.84
CA LYS A 149 27.03 3.75 -11.67
C LYS A 149 26.68 4.99 -10.86
#